data_AF-A0A8C8B5R4-F1
#
_entry.id   AF-A0A8C8B5R4-F1
#
_cell.length_a   1.000
_cell.length_b   1.000
_cell.length_c   1.000
_cell.angle_alpha   90.00
_cell.angle_beta   90.00
_cell.angle_gamma   90.00
#
_symmetry.space_group_name_H-M   'P 1'
#
loop_
_entity.id
_entity.type
_entity.pdbx_description
1 polymer ?
#
loop_
_entity_poly.entity_id
_entity_poly.type
_entity_poly.pdbx_seq_one_letter_code
_entity_poly.pdbx_strand_id
1 'polypeptide(L)'
;MKCTWQAGRDAPGDTQYFLYWQNSRDNDAMECELYIKDENGRNTGCRFQNVMIKTEKSYFLVNGSSKDSPIQFYEEYILLYEIEKLMPPSNITVNCDEMKNNCRIQWQRPQISHSNKDKCFKYEINIKYKGDPEGKNKYTFIQEGGNSRMFQRSNTRRKYLLKMRSAGSACFVSSAWGEWSATVEFGNEEIISSSVWILLVIAVATLLVTIITILFCQRAACWKAAFSQIPEPKSSFCGLPDTNPELMERKIQSVTSENEEIILVADVEK
;
A
#
# COMPACT_ATOMS: atom_id res chain seq x y z
N MET A 1 26.24 8.72 -18.15
CA MET A 1 25.85 9.42 -19.40
C MET A 1 25.80 8.44 -20.56
N LYS A 2 24.81 8.54 -21.45
CA LYS A 2 24.66 7.68 -22.64
C LYS A 2 24.71 8.54 -23.91
N CYS A 3 25.61 8.20 -24.82
CA CYS A 3 25.75 8.83 -26.13
C CYS A 3 25.42 7.79 -27.21
N THR A 4 24.84 8.23 -28.32
CA THR A 4 24.51 7.37 -29.47
C THR A 4 24.72 8.16 -30.74
N TRP A 5 25.26 7.50 -31.77
CA TRP A 5 25.46 8.06 -33.10
C TRP A 5 25.12 7.01 -34.16
N GLN A 6 25.01 7.46 -35.40
CA GLN A 6 24.83 6.57 -36.55
C GLN A 6 26.03 6.68 -37.47
N ALA A 7 26.33 5.59 -38.17
CA ALA A 7 27.36 5.61 -39.19
C ALA A 7 26.98 6.59 -40.31
N GLY A 8 27.98 7.26 -40.88
CA GLY A 8 27.79 8.07 -42.08
C GLY A 8 27.24 7.21 -43.22
N ARG A 9 26.40 7.79 -44.08
CA ARG A 9 25.79 7.06 -45.20
C ARG A 9 26.82 6.44 -46.14
N ASP A 10 27.94 7.13 -46.32
CA ASP A 10 29.03 6.74 -47.20
C ASP A 10 30.20 6.08 -46.45
N ALA A 11 30.02 5.77 -45.15
CA ALA A 11 31.06 5.17 -44.35
C ALA A 11 31.31 3.71 -44.76
N PRO A 12 32.57 3.31 -45.06
CA PRO A 12 32.93 1.95 -45.40
C PRO A 12 32.44 0.91 -44.39
N GLY A 13 32.22 -0.33 -44.84
CA GLY A 13 31.74 -1.44 -44.01
C GLY A 13 32.67 -1.80 -42.84
N ASP A 14 33.97 -1.55 -42.98
CA ASP A 14 34.99 -1.82 -41.97
C ASP A 14 35.20 -0.66 -40.98
N THR A 15 34.46 0.44 -41.13
CA THR A 15 34.61 1.63 -40.26
C THR A 15 34.40 1.27 -38.80
N GLN A 16 35.32 1.70 -37.94
CA GLN A 16 35.20 1.66 -36.49
C GLN A 16 35.25 3.08 -35.91
N TYR A 17 34.35 3.37 -34.96
CA TYR A 17 34.27 4.69 -34.33
C TYR A 17 34.80 4.69 -32.90
N PHE A 18 35.34 5.83 -32.46
CA PHE A 18 35.89 6.02 -31.12
C PHE A 18 35.39 7.34 -30.56
N LEU A 19 34.85 7.32 -29.34
CA LEU A 19 34.34 8.52 -28.69
C LEU A 19 35.32 8.97 -27.61
N TYR A 20 35.72 10.23 -27.68
CA TYR A 20 36.47 10.94 -26.66
C TYR A 20 35.63 12.09 -26.12
N TRP A 21 35.73 12.37 -24.82
CA TRP A 21 35.08 13.52 -24.22
C TRP A 21 35.96 14.22 -23.19
N GLN A 22 35.78 15.53 -23.06
CA GLN A 22 36.43 16.37 -22.06
C GLN A 22 35.34 17.12 -21.28
N ASN A 23 35.38 16.98 -19.95
CA ASN A 23 34.36 17.58 -19.10
C ASN A 23 34.49 19.11 -19.01
N SER A 24 35.71 19.64 -19.07
CA SER A 24 36.03 21.08 -19.17
C SER A 24 37.32 21.25 -19.99
N ARG A 25 37.59 22.49 -20.44
CA ARG A 25 38.76 22.80 -21.30
C ARG A 25 40.11 22.39 -20.69
N ASP A 26 40.22 22.44 -19.37
CA ASP A 26 41.46 22.15 -18.64
C ASP A 26 41.61 20.67 -18.25
N ASN A 27 40.64 19.81 -18.55
CA ASN A 27 40.73 18.38 -18.22
C ASN A 27 41.24 17.57 -19.41
N ASP A 28 41.91 16.46 -19.12
CA ASP A 28 42.29 15.48 -20.11
C ASP A 28 41.08 14.85 -20.80
N ALA A 29 41.26 14.49 -22.07
CA ALA A 29 40.27 13.74 -22.82
C ALA A 29 40.18 12.30 -22.30
N MET A 30 38.97 11.85 -22.03
CA MET A 30 38.67 10.47 -21.66
C MET A 30 38.04 9.75 -22.85
N GLU A 31 38.57 8.58 -23.19
CA GLU A 31 37.90 7.68 -24.13
C GLU A 31 36.65 7.05 -23.48
N CYS A 32 35.70 6.63 -24.32
CA CYS A 32 34.56 5.82 -23.92
C CYS A 32 34.96 4.61 -23.06
N GLU A 33 34.32 4.48 -21.90
CA GLU A 33 34.51 3.34 -20.99
C GLU A 33 33.83 2.07 -21.50
N LEU A 34 32.61 2.20 -22.03
CA LEU A 34 31.76 1.09 -22.44
C LEU A 34 31.06 1.41 -23.74
N TYR A 35 31.60 0.90 -24.85
CA TYR A 35 30.99 1.04 -26.16
C TYR A 35 29.72 0.20 -26.29
N ILE A 36 28.72 0.79 -26.93
CA ILE A 36 27.54 0.11 -27.45
C ILE A 36 27.84 -0.22 -28.91
N LYS A 37 27.68 -1.49 -29.28
CA LYS A 37 28.00 -1.98 -30.62
C LYS A 37 26.73 -2.35 -31.37
N ASP A 38 26.76 -2.19 -32.69
CA ASP A 38 25.75 -2.74 -33.58
C ASP A 38 26.00 -4.25 -33.86
N GLU A 39 25.15 -4.83 -34.71
CA GLU A 39 25.21 -6.23 -35.12
C GLU A 39 26.53 -6.60 -35.82
N ASN A 40 27.20 -5.61 -36.44
CA ASN A 40 28.47 -5.79 -37.14
C ASN A 40 29.68 -5.52 -36.24
N GLY A 41 29.46 -5.27 -34.93
CA GLY A 41 30.52 -4.98 -33.97
C GLY A 41 31.11 -3.57 -34.06
N ARG A 42 30.48 -2.67 -34.82
CA ARG A 42 30.86 -1.26 -34.91
C ARG A 42 30.32 -0.49 -33.72
N ASN A 43 31.15 0.38 -33.16
CA ASN A 43 30.78 1.25 -32.06
C ASN A 43 29.77 2.30 -32.55
N THR A 44 28.56 2.28 -32.00
CA THR A 44 27.45 3.20 -32.34
C THR A 44 26.92 3.97 -31.12
N GLY A 45 27.52 3.74 -29.96
CA GLY A 45 27.21 4.48 -28.76
C GLY A 45 28.25 4.27 -27.67
N CYS A 46 28.08 5.00 -26.59
CA CYS A 46 28.94 4.93 -25.43
C CYS A 46 28.14 5.10 -24.14
N ARG A 47 28.58 4.44 -23.08
CA ARG A 47 28.14 4.67 -21.71
C ARG A 47 29.32 5.03 -20.81
N PHE A 48 29.24 6.21 -20.21
CA PHE A 48 30.13 6.64 -19.13
C PHE A 48 29.42 6.45 -17.79
N GLN A 49 30.11 5.88 -16.80
CA GLN A 49 29.55 5.58 -15.49
C GLN A 49 29.67 6.79 -14.54
N ASN A 50 30.87 7.34 -14.40
CA ASN A 50 31.20 8.33 -13.36
C ASN A 50 31.31 9.74 -13.93
N VAL A 51 30.18 10.30 -14.38
CA VAL A 51 30.14 11.64 -14.97
C VAL A 51 29.80 12.67 -13.91
N MET A 52 30.72 13.60 -13.68
CA MET A 52 30.45 14.81 -12.90
C MET A 52 30.07 15.94 -13.85
N ILE A 53 28.89 16.52 -13.68
CA ILE A 53 28.45 17.65 -14.50
C ILE A 53 29.10 18.93 -13.97
N LYS A 54 29.77 19.67 -14.86
CA LYS A 54 30.28 21.03 -14.63
C LYS A 54 29.35 22.06 -15.29
N THR A 55 29.50 23.33 -14.92
CA THR A 55 28.75 24.45 -15.54
C THR A 55 29.28 24.84 -16.92
N GLU A 56 30.52 24.46 -17.23
CA GLU A 56 31.15 24.71 -18.53
C GLU A 56 30.69 23.72 -19.59
N LYS A 57 30.89 24.08 -20.87
CA LYS A 57 30.64 23.16 -21.97
C LYS A 57 31.63 22.01 -21.94
N SER A 58 31.11 20.78 -22.04
CA SER A 58 31.92 19.60 -22.29
C SER A 58 32.12 19.42 -23.79
N TYR A 59 33.32 19.01 -24.18
CA TYR A 59 33.68 18.73 -25.57
C TYR A 59 33.54 17.24 -25.86
N PHE A 60 32.95 16.89 -27.00
CA PHE A 60 32.79 15.53 -27.49
C PHE A 60 33.40 15.41 -28.87
N LEU A 61 34.11 14.31 -29.11
CA LEU A 61 34.75 13.98 -30.38
C LEU A 61 34.48 12.52 -30.72
N VAL A 62 33.78 12.26 -31.81
CA VAL A 62 33.66 10.93 -32.41
C VAL A 62 34.64 10.86 -33.57
N ASN A 63 35.71 10.10 -33.40
CA ASN A 63 36.68 9.80 -34.44
C ASN A 63 36.32 8.48 -35.14
N GLY A 64 36.90 8.21 -36.30
CA GLY A 64 36.72 6.94 -37.00
C GLY A 64 37.98 6.47 -37.72
N SER A 65 38.09 5.16 -37.91
CA SER A 65 39.13 4.56 -38.74
C SER A 65 38.54 3.50 -39.66
N SER A 66 39.11 3.41 -40.86
CA SER A 66 38.81 2.41 -41.90
C SER A 66 40.09 2.18 -42.70
N LYS A 67 40.23 1.01 -43.31
CA LYS A 67 41.31 0.68 -44.23
C LYS A 67 41.07 1.28 -45.62
N ASP A 68 39.81 1.49 -45.98
CA ASP A 68 39.42 1.90 -47.33
C ASP A 68 39.55 3.41 -47.54
N SER A 69 39.21 4.20 -46.53
CA SER A 69 39.24 5.67 -46.63
C SER A 69 39.37 6.35 -45.27
N PRO A 70 39.95 7.57 -45.21
CA PRO A 70 39.92 8.38 -44.01
C PRO A 70 38.48 8.70 -43.62
N ILE A 71 38.18 8.62 -42.32
CA ILE A 71 36.85 8.90 -41.79
C ILE A 71 36.84 10.29 -41.18
N GLN A 72 35.88 11.11 -41.59
CA GLN A 72 35.68 12.43 -41.01
C GLN A 72 35.20 12.30 -39.56
N PHE A 73 35.85 13.02 -38.65
CA PHE A 73 35.42 13.09 -37.26
C PHE A 73 34.23 14.04 -37.09
N TYR A 74 33.46 13.84 -36.02
CA TYR A 74 32.41 14.75 -35.58
C TYR A 74 32.75 15.30 -34.21
N GLU A 75 32.58 16.60 -34.01
CA GLU A 75 32.81 17.24 -32.71
C GLU A 75 31.65 18.14 -32.30
N GLU A 76 31.43 18.25 -30.99
CA GLU A 76 30.37 19.10 -30.44
C GLU A 76 30.70 19.58 -29.02
N TYR A 77 30.22 20.77 -28.68
CA TYR A 77 30.28 21.31 -27.32
C TYR A 77 28.89 21.33 -26.69
N ILE A 78 28.70 20.56 -25.61
CA ILE A 78 27.40 20.34 -24.97
C ILE A 78 27.42 20.83 -23.52
N LEU A 79 26.36 21.51 -23.11
CA LEU A 79 26.09 21.82 -21.71
C LEU A 79 25.38 20.63 -21.07
N LEU A 80 26.11 19.84 -20.28
CA LEU A 80 25.58 18.58 -19.75
C LEU A 80 24.36 18.74 -18.87
N TYR A 81 24.28 19.85 -18.11
CA TYR A 81 23.13 20.10 -17.26
C TYR A 81 21.83 20.36 -18.05
N GLU A 82 21.89 20.74 -19.32
CA GLU A 82 20.70 20.99 -20.14
C GLU A 82 20.06 19.69 -20.60
N ILE A 83 20.89 18.69 -20.90
CA ILE A 83 20.47 17.36 -21.38
C ILE A 83 20.30 16.34 -20.25
N GLU A 84 20.61 16.70 -19.02
CA GLU A 84 20.44 15.83 -17.86
C GLU A 84 18.94 15.51 -17.65
N LYS A 85 18.64 14.21 -17.55
CA LYS A 85 17.30 13.75 -17.15
C LYS A 85 17.27 13.60 -15.64
N LEU A 86 16.57 14.50 -14.96
CA LEU A 86 16.44 14.44 -13.51
C LEU A 86 15.65 13.21 -13.07
N MET A 87 16.12 12.59 -11.99
CA MET A 87 15.37 11.57 -11.27
C MET A 87 14.18 12.22 -10.54
N PRO A 88 13.06 11.50 -10.38
CA PRO A 88 11.97 11.98 -9.54
C PRO A 88 12.43 12.23 -8.10
N PRO A 89 11.71 13.08 -7.34
CA PRO A 89 11.97 13.28 -5.92
C PRO A 89 11.94 11.97 -5.13
N SER A 90 12.81 11.84 -4.14
CA SER A 90 12.88 10.67 -3.26
C SER A 90 12.15 10.92 -1.94
N ASN A 91 11.89 9.85 -1.17
CA ASN A 91 11.30 9.94 0.17
C ASN A 91 10.00 10.77 0.23
N ILE A 92 9.11 10.53 -0.74
CA ILE A 92 7.81 11.18 -0.79
C ILE A 92 6.93 10.59 0.31
N THR A 93 6.57 11.40 1.30
CA THR A 93 5.72 11.02 2.42
C THR A 93 4.51 11.93 2.50
N VAL A 94 3.40 11.38 3.00
CA VAL A 94 2.15 12.13 3.19
C VAL A 94 1.65 11.87 4.60
N ASN A 95 1.56 12.91 5.42
CA ASN A 95 1.05 12.85 6.78
C ASN A 95 -0.23 13.69 6.89
N CYS A 96 -1.34 13.09 7.30
CA CYS A 96 -2.65 13.75 7.33
C CYS A 96 -3.11 14.03 8.76
N ASP A 97 -3.54 15.27 9.01
CA ASP A 97 -4.31 15.64 10.19
C ASP A 97 -5.79 15.33 9.87
N GLU A 98 -6.29 14.25 10.46
CA GLU A 98 -7.66 13.77 10.26
C GLU A 98 -8.73 14.73 10.81
N MET A 99 -8.39 15.60 11.78
CA MET A 99 -9.34 16.59 12.30
C MET A 99 -9.49 17.79 11.35
N LYS A 100 -8.38 18.20 10.72
CA LYS A 100 -8.36 19.38 9.82
C LYS A 100 -8.48 19.03 8.35
N ASN A 101 -8.55 17.74 8.01
CA ASN A 101 -8.56 17.23 6.64
C ASN A 101 -7.38 17.71 5.78
N ASN A 102 -6.28 18.07 6.42
CA ASN A 102 -5.10 18.64 5.79
C ASN A 102 -3.95 17.63 5.85
N CYS A 103 -3.36 17.37 4.69
CA CYS A 103 -2.20 16.51 4.56
C CYS A 103 -0.95 17.35 4.25
N ARG A 104 0.13 17.08 4.97
CA ARG A 104 1.46 17.56 4.66
C ARG A 104 2.15 16.53 3.77
N ILE A 105 2.38 16.90 2.51
CA ILE A 105 3.19 16.14 1.57
C ILE A 105 4.63 16.62 1.74
N GLN A 106 5.58 15.72 1.91
CA GLN A 106 7.01 16.03 2.02
C GLN A 106 7.80 15.16 1.06
N TRP A 107 8.93 15.67 0.59
CA TRP A 107 9.84 14.94 -0.30
C TRP A 107 11.26 15.43 -0.12
N GLN A 108 12.21 14.66 -0.64
CA GLN A 108 13.59 15.07 -0.79
C GLN A 108 13.88 15.39 -2.24
N ARG A 109 14.63 16.47 -2.45
CA ARG A 109 15.09 16.85 -3.79
C ARG A 109 15.94 15.73 -4.43
N PRO A 110 15.96 15.66 -5.76
CA PRO A 110 16.93 14.83 -6.47
C PRO A 110 18.36 15.17 -6.04
N GLN A 111 19.20 14.15 -5.89
CA GLN A 111 20.61 14.33 -5.58
C GLN A 111 21.39 14.38 -6.90
N ILE A 112 21.94 15.55 -7.20
CA ILE A 112 22.76 15.81 -8.39
C ILE A 112 24.09 16.43 -7.98
N SER A 113 25.12 16.27 -8.81
CA SER A 113 26.50 16.65 -8.48
C SER A 113 26.73 18.18 -8.46
N HIS A 114 25.90 18.94 -9.17
CA HIS A 114 26.15 20.34 -9.50
C HIS A 114 25.18 21.33 -8.82
N SER A 115 24.26 20.84 -7.99
CA SER A 115 23.40 21.70 -7.15
C SER A 115 22.93 20.98 -5.89
N ASN A 116 22.96 21.70 -4.77
CA ASN A 116 22.50 21.20 -3.47
C ASN A 116 21.39 22.07 -2.84
N LYS A 117 20.83 23.03 -3.59
CA LYS A 117 19.89 24.03 -3.07
C LYS A 117 18.46 23.70 -3.54
N ASP A 118 17.52 23.61 -2.60
CA ASP A 118 16.12 23.27 -2.91
C ASP A 118 15.46 24.27 -3.87
N LYS A 119 15.84 25.54 -3.80
CA LYS A 119 15.31 26.61 -4.67
C LYS A 119 15.63 26.47 -6.15
N CYS A 120 16.55 25.58 -6.52
CA CYS A 120 16.94 25.34 -7.92
C CYS A 120 16.01 24.34 -8.62
N PHE A 121 15.13 23.69 -7.88
CA PHE A 121 14.21 22.68 -8.38
C PHE A 121 12.78 23.19 -8.34
N LYS A 122 11.97 22.66 -9.24
CA LYS A 122 10.53 22.76 -9.21
C LYS A 122 9.91 21.38 -9.37
N TYR A 123 8.70 21.24 -8.87
CA TYR A 123 8.01 19.97 -8.79
C TYR A 123 6.64 20.07 -9.39
N GLU A 124 6.25 19.03 -10.12
CA GLU A 124 4.87 18.81 -10.51
C GLU A 124 4.31 17.67 -9.68
N ILE A 125 3.19 17.95 -9.01
CA ILE A 125 2.51 17.02 -8.12
C ILE A 125 1.14 16.74 -8.72
N ASN A 126 0.90 15.48 -9.07
CA ASN A 126 -0.38 15.00 -9.56
C ASN A 126 -1.05 14.10 -8.51
N ILE A 127 -2.30 14.41 -8.19
CA ILE A 127 -3.11 13.66 -7.24
C ILE A 127 -4.43 13.28 -7.90
N LYS A 128 -4.81 12.01 -7.80
CA LYS A 128 -6.10 11.49 -8.26
C LYS A 128 -6.72 10.56 -7.24
N TYR A 129 -8.01 10.26 -7.39
CA TYR A 129 -8.65 9.22 -6.58
C TYR A 129 -8.19 7.83 -7.03
N LYS A 130 -8.02 6.93 -6.07
CA LYS A 130 -7.86 5.50 -6.36
C LYS A 130 -9.19 4.96 -6.89
N GLY A 131 -9.14 4.18 -7.98
CA GLY A 131 -10.33 3.60 -8.60
C GLY A 131 -11.18 4.59 -9.43
N ASP A 132 -10.67 5.78 -9.75
CA ASP A 132 -11.37 6.70 -10.66
C ASP A 132 -11.39 6.13 -12.09
N PRO A 133 -12.56 5.83 -12.67
CA PRO A 133 -12.66 5.23 -14.01
C PRO A 133 -12.15 6.16 -15.12
N GLU A 134 -12.18 7.48 -14.92
CA GLU A 134 -11.66 8.43 -15.92
C GLU A 134 -10.12 8.50 -15.92
N GLY A 135 -9.47 8.05 -14.84
CA GLY A 135 -8.01 8.11 -14.69
C GLY A 135 -7.40 9.52 -14.64
N LYS A 136 -8.23 10.57 -14.77
CA LYS A 136 -7.81 11.98 -14.81
C LYS A 136 -7.27 12.45 -13.46
N ASN A 137 -6.26 13.31 -13.53
CA ASN A 137 -5.75 14.00 -12.34
C ASN A 137 -6.85 14.93 -11.80
N LYS A 138 -7.12 14.84 -10.49
CA LYS A 138 -8.03 15.77 -9.82
C LYS A 138 -7.32 17.03 -9.39
N TYR A 139 -6.05 16.90 -9.04
CA TYR A 139 -5.22 18.03 -8.66
C TYR A 139 -3.89 17.93 -9.37
N THR A 140 -3.48 19.04 -9.97
CA THR A 140 -2.16 19.23 -10.55
C THR A 140 -1.59 20.50 -9.96
N PHE A 141 -0.41 20.39 -9.38
CA PHE A 141 0.26 21.51 -8.75
C PHE A 141 1.66 21.67 -9.29
N ILE A 142 2.03 22.91 -9.59
CA ILE A 142 3.43 23.30 -9.77
C ILE A 142 3.91 23.95 -8.48
N GLN A 143 5.08 23.56 -8.02
CA GLN A 143 5.72 24.13 -6.84
C GLN A 143 7.18 24.49 -7.16
N GLU A 144 7.50 25.76 -6.95
CA GLU A 144 8.86 26.28 -7.05
C GLU A 144 9.58 26.08 -5.71
N GLY A 145 10.64 25.28 -5.72
CA GLY A 145 11.47 25.01 -4.55
C GLY A 145 10.76 24.35 -3.36
N GLY A 146 11.49 24.31 -2.25
CA GLY A 146 11.05 23.71 -1.00
C GLY A 146 11.00 22.17 -1.05
N ASN A 147 10.50 21.61 0.04
CA ASN A 147 10.49 20.16 0.30
C ASN A 147 9.15 19.66 0.85
N SER A 148 8.14 20.54 0.92
CA SER A 148 6.83 20.20 1.45
C SER A 148 5.72 21.07 0.89
N ARG A 149 4.49 20.53 0.92
CA ARG A 149 3.26 21.21 0.52
C ARG A 149 2.10 20.77 1.40
N MET A 150 1.23 21.71 1.75
CA MET A 150 -0.05 21.40 2.36
C MET A 150 -1.09 21.10 1.27
N PHE A 151 -1.83 20.01 1.45
CA PHE A 151 -2.92 19.58 0.59
C PHE A 151 -4.18 19.38 1.41
N GLN A 152 -5.25 20.10 1.08
CA GLN A 152 -6.54 19.92 1.72
C GLN A 152 -7.34 18.84 0.98
N ARG A 153 -7.71 17.78 1.70
CA ARG A 153 -8.53 16.70 1.13
C ARG A 153 -9.97 17.21 0.99
N SER A 154 -10.49 17.14 -0.23
CA SER A 154 -11.92 17.43 -0.49
C SER A 154 -12.82 16.29 -0.03
N ASN A 155 -12.32 15.05 -0.04
CA ASN A 155 -13.05 13.87 0.40
C ASN A 155 -12.16 12.99 1.30
N THR A 156 -12.49 12.91 2.58
CA THR A 156 -11.74 12.13 3.59
C THR A 156 -11.99 10.63 3.49
N ARG A 157 -13.07 10.23 2.80
CA ARG A 157 -13.53 8.85 2.66
C ARG A 157 -12.93 8.14 1.45
N ARG A 158 -12.13 8.86 0.65
CA ARG A 158 -11.48 8.33 -0.55
C ARG A 158 -9.99 8.22 -0.35
N LYS A 159 -9.43 7.18 -0.95
CA LYS A 159 -8.00 7.05 -1.15
C LYS A 159 -7.52 7.86 -2.34
N TYR A 160 -6.31 8.36 -2.21
CA TYR A 160 -5.63 9.18 -3.20
C TYR A 160 -4.37 8.48 -3.68
N LEU A 161 -4.04 8.70 -4.95
CA LEU A 161 -2.79 8.30 -5.57
C LEU A 161 -2.03 9.55 -5.96
N LEU A 162 -0.82 9.70 -5.44
CA LEU A 162 0.09 10.79 -5.72
C LEU A 162 1.25 10.30 -6.60
N LYS A 163 1.58 11.09 -7.62
CA LYS A 163 2.83 11.00 -8.36
C LYS A 163 3.49 12.37 -8.39
N MET A 164 4.82 12.39 -8.37
CA MET A 164 5.61 13.62 -8.41
C MET A 164 6.74 13.49 -9.41
N ARG A 165 7.07 14.58 -10.11
CA ARG A 165 8.28 14.68 -10.92
C ARG A 165 9.01 15.98 -10.65
N SER A 166 10.27 16.03 -11.04
CA SER A 166 11.17 17.16 -10.81
C SER A 166 11.59 17.79 -12.14
N ALA A 167 11.87 19.08 -12.09
CA ALA A 167 12.57 19.85 -13.11
C ALA A 167 13.46 20.89 -12.42
N GLY A 168 14.38 21.47 -13.16
CA GLY A 168 15.14 22.64 -12.77
C GLY A 168 14.32 23.93 -12.97
N SER A 169 14.53 24.87 -12.06
CA SER A 169 14.05 26.24 -12.17
C SER A 169 15.19 27.25 -12.27
N ALA A 170 16.37 26.93 -11.73
CA ALA A 170 17.55 27.78 -11.75
C ALA A 170 18.84 26.97 -11.50
N CYS A 171 19.97 27.66 -11.34
CA CYS A 171 21.24 27.10 -10.87
C CYS A 171 21.88 26.04 -11.78
N PHE A 172 21.77 26.21 -13.11
CA PHE A 172 22.31 25.24 -14.07
C PHE A 172 21.78 23.83 -13.84
N VAL A 173 20.46 23.71 -13.65
CA VAL A 173 19.74 22.42 -13.56
C VAL A 173 18.77 22.34 -14.74
N SER A 174 18.66 21.17 -15.39
CA SER A 174 17.82 21.01 -16.59
C SER A 174 16.38 21.45 -16.33
N SER A 175 15.83 22.32 -17.19
CA SER A 175 14.43 22.75 -17.10
C SER A 175 13.45 21.71 -17.63
N ALA A 176 13.94 20.64 -18.26
CA ALA A 176 13.12 19.54 -18.76
C ALA A 176 12.52 18.74 -17.59
N TRP A 177 11.28 18.31 -17.75
CA TRP A 177 10.62 17.46 -16.77
C TRP A 177 11.21 16.05 -16.80
N GLY A 178 11.63 15.58 -15.62
CA GLY A 178 12.05 14.21 -15.39
C GLY A 178 10.88 13.21 -15.38
N GLU A 179 11.24 11.96 -15.10
CA GLU A 179 10.27 10.87 -14.99
C GLU A 179 9.38 11.03 -13.75
N TRP A 180 8.20 10.41 -13.80
CA TRP A 180 7.30 10.35 -12.66
C TRP A 180 7.82 9.39 -11.58
N SER A 181 7.63 9.77 -10.32
CA SER A 181 7.88 8.91 -9.17
C SER A 181 6.99 7.67 -9.18
N ALA A 182 7.38 6.69 -8.36
CA ALA A 182 6.45 5.66 -7.93
C ALA A 182 5.19 6.29 -7.29
N THR A 183 4.08 5.59 -7.40
CA THR A 183 2.81 6.06 -6.83
C THR A 183 2.82 5.94 -5.31
N VAL A 184 2.45 7.02 -4.63
CA VAL A 184 2.23 7.04 -3.19
C VAL A 184 0.72 7.04 -2.94
N GLU A 185 0.24 6.03 -2.22
CA GLU A 185 -1.16 5.93 -1.81
C GLU A 185 -1.33 6.54 -0.42
N PHE A 186 -2.38 7.34 -0.21
CA PHE A 186 -2.70 7.92 1.09
C PHE A 186 -4.20 8.18 1.25
N GLY A 187 -4.62 8.42 2.50
CA GLY A 187 -6.02 8.59 2.87
C GLY A 187 -6.69 7.29 3.29
N ASN A 188 -7.85 7.43 3.93
CA ASN A 188 -8.62 6.30 4.41
C ASN A 188 -9.72 5.99 3.42
N GLU A 189 -9.87 4.73 3.09
CA GLU A 189 -11.11 4.25 2.51
C GLU A 189 -12.01 3.96 3.69
N GLU A 190 -13.01 4.80 3.94
CA GLU A 190 -14.02 4.43 4.92
C GLU A 190 -14.74 3.21 4.34
N ILE A 191 -14.42 2.03 4.88
CA ILE A 191 -15.32 0.89 4.81
C ILE A 191 -16.50 1.26 5.72
N ILE A 192 -17.39 2.12 5.24
CA ILE A 192 -18.67 2.42 5.89
C ILE A 192 -19.49 1.14 6.09
N SER A 193 -19.09 0.02 5.47
CA SER A 193 -19.92 -1.17 5.35
C SER A 193 -19.64 -2.32 6.32
N SER A 194 -18.65 -2.26 7.23
CA SER A 194 -18.43 -3.38 8.18
C SER A 194 -18.96 -3.08 9.57
N SER A 195 -18.45 -2.04 10.23
CA SER A 195 -18.84 -1.74 11.62
C SER A 195 -20.32 -1.38 11.78
N VAL A 196 -20.87 -0.55 10.88
CA VAL A 196 -22.30 -0.18 10.91
C VAL A 196 -23.20 -1.38 10.64
N TRP A 197 -22.82 -2.27 9.73
CA TRP A 197 -23.57 -3.49 9.45
C TRP A 197 -23.48 -4.49 10.59
N ILE A 198 -22.31 -4.62 11.23
CA ILE A 198 -22.14 -5.45 12.43
C ILE A 198 -23.03 -4.93 13.56
N LEU A 199 -23.05 -3.61 13.80
CA LEU A 199 -23.91 -3.01 14.82
C LEU A 199 -25.40 -3.22 14.51
N LEU A 200 -25.79 -3.13 13.24
CA LEU A 200 -27.17 -3.38 12.81
C LEU A 200 -27.57 -4.85 12.97
N VAL A 201 -26.66 -5.79 12.65
CA VAL A 201 -26.86 -7.23 12.88
C VAL A 201 -27.00 -7.54 14.38
N ILE A 202 -26.16 -6.94 15.23
CA ILE A 202 -26.25 -7.10 16.69
C ILE A 202 -27.59 -6.55 17.22
N ALA A 203 -28.02 -5.37 16.75
CA ALA A 203 -29.30 -4.78 17.12
C ALA A 203 -30.48 -5.68 16.73
N VAL A 204 -30.46 -6.27 15.53
CA VAL A 204 -31.51 -7.20 15.07
C VAL A 204 -31.48 -8.50 15.87
N ALA A 205 -30.30 -9.07 16.11
CA ALA A 205 -30.17 -10.30 16.89
C ALA A 205 -30.67 -10.15 18.33
N THR A 206 -30.33 -9.03 18.98
CA THR A 206 -30.82 -8.74 20.35
C THR A 206 -32.34 -8.57 20.39
N LEU A 207 -32.94 -7.92 19.40
CA LEU A 207 -34.39 -7.81 19.26
C LEU A 207 -35.08 -9.17 19.07
N LEU A 208 -34.49 -10.06 18.28
CA LEU A 208 -35.03 -11.41 18.09
C LEU A 208 -34.96 -12.22 19.38
N VAL A 209 -33.84 -12.15 20.11
CA VAL A 209 -33.69 -12.84 21.39
C VAL A 209 -34.70 -12.34 22.42
N THR A 210 -34.95 -11.02 22.50
CA THR A 210 -35.96 -10.48 23.42
C THR A 210 -37.39 -10.89 23.05
N ILE A 211 -37.73 -10.92 21.76
CA ILE A 211 -39.04 -11.42 21.32
C ILE A 211 -39.21 -12.90 21.67
N ILE A 212 -38.18 -13.71 21.41
CA ILE A 212 -38.19 -15.14 21.73
C ILE A 212 -38.36 -15.37 23.23
N THR A 213 -37.62 -14.65 24.08
CA THR A 213 -37.75 -14.79 25.54
C THR A 213 -39.14 -14.37 26.04
N ILE A 214 -39.73 -13.30 25.48
CA ILE A 214 -41.11 -12.90 25.80
C ILE A 214 -42.12 -14.00 25.43
N LEU A 215 -41.99 -14.59 24.24
CA LEU A 215 -42.87 -15.69 23.79
C LEU A 215 -42.72 -16.94 24.66
N PHE A 216 -41.51 -17.30 25.08
CA PHE A 216 -41.27 -18.39 26.02
C PHE A 216 -41.87 -18.11 27.40
N CYS A 217 -41.73 -16.88 27.91
CA CYS A 217 -42.34 -16.47 29.18
C CYS A 217 -43.88 -16.51 29.12
N GLN A 218 -44.50 -16.08 28.02
CA GLN A 218 -45.95 -16.15 27.83
C GLN A 218 -46.45 -17.59 27.76
N ARG A 219 -45.74 -18.49 27.05
CA ARG A 219 -46.07 -19.92 27.03
C ARG A 219 -45.93 -20.57 28.40
N ALA A 220 -44.87 -20.27 29.15
CA ALA A 220 -44.67 -20.79 30.50
C ALA A 220 -45.72 -20.27 31.49
N ALA A 221 -46.15 -19.00 31.36
CA ALA A 221 -47.23 -18.44 32.15
C ALA A 221 -48.60 -19.10 31.83
N CYS A 222 -48.88 -19.36 30.55
CA CYS A 222 -50.06 -20.14 30.15
C CYS A 222 -50.03 -21.58 30.68
N TRP A 223 -48.86 -22.21 30.70
CA TRP A 223 -48.69 -23.56 31.26
C TRP A 223 -48.87 -23.61 32.78
N LYS A 224 -48.43 -22.58 33.51
CA LYS A 224 -48.74 -22.43 34.95
C LYS A 224 -50.23 -22.19 35.21
N ALA A 225 -50.94 -21.51 34.31
CA ALA A 225 -52.38 -21.31 34.42
C ALA A 225 -53.18 -22.60 34.13
N ALA A 226 -52.70 -23.46 33.22
CA ALA A 226 -53.34 -24.74 32.89
C ALA A 226 -53.16 -25.83 33.96
N PHE A 227 -52.16 -25.70 34.84
CA PHE A 227 -51.93 -26.59 35.99
C PHE A 227 -51.90 -25.78 37.29
N SER A 228 -53.05 -25.24 37.69
CA SER A 228 -53.22 -24.73 39.06
C SER A 228 -53.22 -25.91 40.04
N GLN A 229 -52.32 -25.91 41.03
CA GLN A 229 -52.33 -26.89 42.11
C GLN A 229 -53.68 -26.85 42.84
N ILE A 230 -54.30 -28.01 43.01
CA ILE A 230 -55.53 -28.22 43.78
C ILE A 230 -55.22 -27.93 45.27
N PRO A 231 -55.96 -27.04 45.95
CA PRO A 231 -55.74 -26.78 47.38
C PRO A 231 -56.31 -27.93 48.23
N GLU A 232 -55.49 -28.42 49.16
CA GLU A 232 -55.87 -29.43 50.17
C GLU A 232 -57.04 -28.93 51.05
N PRO A 233 -58.01 -29.79 51.40
CA PRO A 233 -59.11 -29.43 52.28
C PRO A 233 -58.67 -29.42 53.76
N LYS A 234 -59.03 -28.34 54.48
CA LYS A 234 -58.92 -28.26 55.94
C LYS A 234 -59.95 -29.17 56.60
N SER A 235 -59.51 -30.15 57.38
CA SER A 235 -60.37 -30.91 58.29
C SER A 235 -60.38 -30.29 59.69
N SER A 236 -61.52 -29.72 60.10
CA SER A 236 -61.80 -29.38 61.49
C SER A 236 -62.72 -30.44 62.09
N PHE A 237 -62.22 -31.24 63.03
CA PHE A 237 -63.05 -32.05 63.92
C PHE A 237 -62.62 -31.81 65.37
N CYS A 238 -63.56 -31.33 66.19
CA CYS A 238 -63.48 -31.31 67.65
C CYS A 238 -64.41 -32.39 68.20
N GLY A 239 -63.89 -33.20 69.13
CA GLY A 239 -64.64 -34.17 69.93
C GLY A 239 -63.71 -34.99 70.84
N LEU A 240 -63.59 -34.56 72.09
CA LEU A 240 -62.93 -35.19 73.27
C LEU A 240 -63.55 -36.57 73.66
N PRO A 241 -63.07 -37.31 74.70
CA PRO A 241 -61.71 -37.65 75.16
C PRO A 241 -61.54 -39.19 75.42
N ASP A 242 -60.38 -39.57 75.98
CA ASP A 242 -59.99 -40.85 76.60
C ASP A 242 -59.72 -42.02 75.63
N THR A 243 -58.52 -42.62 75.58
CA THR A 243 -58.01 -43.56 76.59
C THR A 243 -56.52 -43.84 76.30
N ASN A 244 -55.65 -43.77 77.31
CA ASN A 244 -54.29 -44.36 77.35
C ASN A 244 -54.47 -45.87 77.67
N PRO A 245 -53.63 -46.87 77.31
CA PRO A 245 -52.16 -46.76 77.25
C PRO A 245 -51.38 -47.76 76.34
N GLU A 246 -50.05 -47.67 76.46
CA GLU A 246 -49.05 -48.75 76.32
C GLU A 246 -48.45 -49.16 74.96
N LEU A 247 -47.11 -49.03 74.93
CA LEU A 247 -46.13 -50.04 74.50
C LEU A 247 -46.04 -50.37 73.00
N MET A 248 -44.95 -49.98 72.33
CA MET A 248 -43.88 -50.94 72.00
C MET A 248 -42.76 -50.24 71.21
N GLU A 249 -41.69 -49.97 71.94
CA GLU A 249 -40.35 -49.83 71.42
C GLU A 249 -39.87 -51.19 70.86
N ARG A 250 -39.17 -51.15 69.73
CA ARG A 250 -38.13 -52.08 69.21
C ARG A 250 -38.44 -52.56 67.80
N LYS A 251 -37.51 -52.83 66.89
CA LYS A 251 -36.04 -52.75 66.74
C LYS A 251 -35.80 -53.63 65.48
N ILE A 252 -34.60 -53.54 64.90
CA ILE A 252 -33.91 -54.63 64.17
C ILE A 252 -34.01 -54.67 62.62
N GLN A 253 -32.86 -54.32 62.02
CA GLN A 253 -32.07 -54.99 60.95
C GLN A 253 -32.73 -55.18 59.56
N SER A 254 -32.19 -54.65 58.46
CA SER A 254 -30.91 -55.00 57.79
C SER A 254 -30.78 -56.48 57.41
N VAL A 255 -31.09 -56.85 56.17
CA VAL A 255 -30.38 -57.91 55.41
C VAL A 255 -30.42 -57.58 53.91
N THR A 256 -29.25 -57.78 53.31
CA THR A 256 -28.77 -57.60 51.93
C THR A 256 -29.20 -58.73 50.97
N SER A 257 -28.78 -58.61 49.71
CA SER A 257 -28.64 -59.65 48.65
C SER A 257 -29.87 -59.80 47.72
N GLU A 258 -29.74 -59.97 46.39
CA GLU A 258 -28.59 -60.18 45.51
C GLU A 258 -28.97 -59.90 44.04
N ASN A 259 -27.93 -59.86 43.22
CA ASN A 259 -27.92 -59.75 41.76
C ASN A 259 -28.72 -60.85 41.05
N GLU A 260 -29.22 -60.55 39.85
CA GLU A 260 -29.18 -61.49 38.73
C GLU A 260 -28.86 -60.75 37.42
N GLU A 261 -27.86 -61.28 36.74
CA GLU A 261 -27.30 -60.96 35.42
C GLU A 261 -27.81 -62.04 34.45
N ILE A 262 -28.17 -61.71 33.19
CA ILE A 262 -28.12 -62.63 32.03
C ILE A 262 -27.96 -61.81 30.73
N ILE A 263 -26.72 -61.79 30.25
CA ILE A 263 -26.17 -62.25 28.95
C ILE A 263 -26.76 -61.79 27.59
N LEU A 264 -25.81 -61.32 26.77
CA LEU A 264 -25.77 -60.95 25.35
C LEU A 264 -26.06 -62.08 24.35
N VAL A 265 -26.55 -61.74 23.16
CA VAL A 265 -26.12 -62.36 21.89
C VAL A 265 -25.98 -61.29 20.81
N ALA A 266 -24.80 -61.26 20.19
CA ALA A 266 -24.46 -60.54 18.97
C ALA A 266 -24.54 -61.51 17.77
N ASP A 267 -24.82 -60.97 16.58
CA ASP A 267 -24.21 -61.32 15.29
C ASP A 267 -24.95 -60.57 14.17
N VAL A 268 -24.42 -60.27 12.98
CA VAL A 268 -23.12 -59.83 12.45
C VAL A 268 -23.37 -59.67 10.93
N GLU A 269 -22.78 -58.61 10.37
CA GLU A 269 -22.30 -58.38 8.98
C GLU A 269 -22.92 -59.08 7.76
N LYS A 270 -23.16 -58.27 6.72
CA LYS A 270 -22.22 -58.18 5.59
C LYS A 270 -22.26 -56.81 4.91
#